data_AF-A0A3B3S3W5-F1
#
_entry.id   AF-A0A3B3S3W5-F1
#
_cell.length_a   1.000
_cell.length_b   1.000
_cell.length_c   1.000
_cell.angle_alpha   90.00
_cell.angle_beta   90.00
_cell.angle_gamma   90.00
#
_symmetry.space_group_name_H-M   'P 1'
#
loop_
_entity.id
_entity.type
_entity.pdbx_description
1 polymer ?
#
loop_
_entity_poly.entity_id
_entity_poly.type
_entity_poly.pdbx_seq_one_letter_code
_entity_poly.pdbx_strand_id
1 'polypeptide(L)'
;MKLREVDFSGKKREPFRFAKPLEIILMIVGLLCAAANGVAVLLMCVVFGQMTDSFVQSSRPLNLTGGNFWGPACSLYSDNCPTIRAYYFVGIGVAVLILGTFQVMLFLLAATRQTKRIRERYFHSVIHQQMGWFDIHQIGVLITRLTE
;
A
#
# COMPACT_ATOMS: atom_id res chain seq x y z
N MET A 1 40.43 -29.56 21.56
CA MET A 1 39.10 -30.21 21.42
C MET A 1 38.26 -29.89 22.66
N LYS A 2 37.51 -28.79 22.63
CA LYS A 2 36.35 -28.53 23.51
C LYS A 2 35.59 -27.34 22.89
N LEU A 3 34.73 -27.66 21.91
CA LEU A 3 33.80 -26.70 21.33
C LEU A 3 32.72 -26.45 22.38
N ARG A 4 32.67 -25.23 22.92
CA ARG A 4 31.54 -24.78 23.73
C ARG A 4 30.49 -24.31 22.74
N GLU A 5 29.53 -25.19 22.46
CA GLU A 5 28.27 -24.84 21.84
C GLU A 5 27.65 -23.72 22.68
N VAL A 6 27.68 -22.51 22.10
CA VAL A 6 26.88 -21.41 22.60
C VAL A 6 25.50 -21.65 22.02
N ASP A 7 24.63 -22.22 22.84
CA ASP A 7 23.21 -22.37 22.58
C ASP A 7 22.63 -21.02 22.13
N PHE A 8 22.39 -20.89 20.82
CA PHE A 8 21.65 -19.80 20.20
C PHE A 8 20.13 -20.00 20.38
N SER A 9 19.72 -20.50 21.54
CA SER A 9 18.31 -20.71 21.89
C SER A 9 18.00 -19.94 23.17
N GLY A 10 17.34 -18.78 23.01
CA GLY A 10 16.65 -18.17 24.15
C GLY A 10 16.79 -16.65 24.34
N LYS A 11 16.63 -15.83 23.29
CA LYS A 11 15.92 -14.52 23.37
C LYS A 11 15.80 -13.84 22.00
N LYS A 12 14.81 -14.24 21.18
CA LYS A 12 14.47 -13.54 19.93
C LYS A 12 13.62 -12.28 20.16
N ARG A 13 14.03 -11.37 21.05
CA ARG A 13 13.30 -10.09 21.26
C ARG A 13 14.19 -8.93 21.68
N GLU A 14 15.30 -8.65 21.01
CA GLU A 14 15.97 -7.34 21.21
C GLU A 14 16.46 -6.71 19.89
N PRO A 15 15.53 -6.17 19.06
CA PRO A 15 15.82 -4.95 18.30
C PRO A 15 14.90 -3.77 18.66
N PHE A 16 13.80 -4.02 19.41
CA PHE A 16 12.74 -3.02 19.63
C PHE A 16 12.88 -2.18 20.92
N ARG A 17 14.03 -2.19 21.62
CA ARG A 17 14.16 -1.45 22.88
C ARG A 17 14.32 0.07 22.70
N PHE A 18 14.51 0.56 21.48
CA PHE A 18 14.50 1.98 21.13
C PHE A 18 13.82 2.26 19.78
N ALA A 19 12.78 1.49 19.45
CA ALA A 19 11.94 1.80 18.30
C ALA A 19 10.96 2.90 18.71
N LYS A 20 11.09 4.10 18.12
CA LYS A 20 10.13 5.18 18.39
C LYS A 20 8.74 4.66 18.03
N PRO A 21 7.75 4.66 18.95
CA PRO A 21 6.42 4.12 18.70
C PRO A 21 5.78 4.76 17.46
N LEU A 22 6.13 6.03 17.18
CA LEU A 22 5.71 6.76 15.98
C LEU A 22 6.09 6.07 14.66
N GLU A 23 7.27 5.47 14.52
CA GLU A 23 7.69 4.82 13.27
C GLU A 23 6.93 3.50 13.03
N ILE A 24 6.62 2.78 14.10
CA ILE A 24 5.76 1.58 14.05
C ILE A 24 4.32 1.96 13.70
N ILE A 25 3.79 3.03 14.31
CA ILE A 25 2.44 3.53 14.01
C ILE A 25 2.36 3.97 12.54
N LEU A 26 3.37 4.69 12.04
CA LEU A 26 3.46 5.13 10.63
C LEU A 26 3.44 3.94 9.66
N MET A 27 4.15 2.84 9.97
CA MET A 27 4.15 1.63 9.13
C MET A 27 2.81 0.88 9.16
N ILE A 28 2.17 0.77 10.33
CA ILE A 28 0.85 0.12 10.45
C ILE A 28 -0.22 0.92 9.68
N VAL A 29 -0.21 2.25 9.82
CA VAL A 29 -1.13 3.13 9.07
C VAL A 29 -0.89 3.03 7.56
N GLY A 30 0.37 2.97 7.13
CA GLY A 30 0.72 2.74 5.72
C GLY A 30 0.19 1.40 5.18
N LEU A 31 0.30 0.33 5.97
CA LEU A 31 -0.24 -0.99 5.61
C LEU A 31 -1.77 -1.02 5.49
N LEU A 32 -2.47 -0.34 6.41
CA LEU A 32 -3.94 -0.21 6.33
C LEU A 32 -4.37 0.57 5.09
N CYS A 33 -3.66 1.66 4.77
CA CYS A 33 -3.93 2.44 3.57
C CYS A 33 -3.65 1.64 2.29
N ALA A 34 -2.60 0.80 2.29
CA ALA A 34 -2.27 -0.11 1.20
C ALA A 34 -3.38 -1.12 0.92
N ALA A 35 -3.90 -1.75 1.97
CA ALA A 35 -5.02 -2.67 1.85
C ALA A 35 -6.27 -1.97 1.28
N ALA A 36 -6.58 -0.77 1.78
CA ALA A 36 -7.71 0.02 1.31
C ALA A 36 -7.60 0.39 -0.19
N ASN A 37 -6.41 0.82 -0.66
CA ASN A 37 -6.18 1.11 -2.07
C ASN A 37 -6.31 -0.14 -2.95
N GLY A 38 -5.88 -1.31 -2.47
CA GLY A 38 -6.09 -2.58 -3.16
C GLY A 38 -7.57 -2.93 -3.32
N VAL A 39 -8.37 -2.79 -2.25
CA VAL A 39 -9.82 -3.02 -2.28
C VAL A 39 -10.52 -2.01 -3.21
N ALA A 40 -10.04 -0.77 -3.26
CA ALA A 40 -10.66 0.26 -4.09
C ALA A 40 -10.56 -0.06 -5.59
N VAL A 41 -9.47 -0.67 -6.06
CA VAL A 41 -9.36 -1.15 -7.46
C VAL A 41 -10.42 -2.22 -7.76
N LEU A 42 -10.64 -3.16 -6.83
CA LEU A 42 -11.67 -4.19 -6.97
C LEU A 42 -13.09 -3.59 -6.96
N LEU A 43 -13.32 -2.57 -6.13
CA LEU A 43 -14.61 -1.88 -6.03
C LEU A 43 -14.94 -1.14 -7.35
N MET A 44 -13.92 -0.54 -7.99
CA MET A 44 -14.10 0.06 -9.32
C MET A 44 -14.52 -0.96 -10.38
N CYS A 45 -13.98 -2.19 -10.35
CA CYS A 45 -14.41 -3.26 -11.25
C CYS A 45 -15.90 -3.60 -11.08
N VAL A 46 -16.42 -3.62 -9.85
CA VAL A 46 -17.83 -3.90 -9.57
C VAL A 46 -18.75 -2.79 -10.10
N VAL A 47 -18.40 -1.53 -9.87
CA VAL A 47 -19.19 -0.37 -10.36
C VAL A 47 -19.23 -0.36 -11.89
N PHE A 48 -18.10 -0.66 -12.55
CA PHE A 48 -18.04 -0.77 -13.99
C PHE A 48 -18.98 -1.87 -14.54
N GLY A 49 -19.08 -3.00 -13.85
CA GLY A 49 -20.03 -4.07 -14.18
C GLY A 49 -21.48 -3.56 -14.18
N GLN A 50 -21.90 -2.88 -13.12
CA GLN A 50 -23.26 -2.34 -13.02
C GLN A 50 -23.58 -1.27 -14.07
N MET A 51 -22.58 -0.50 -14.52
CA MET A 51 -22.74 0.42 -15.64
C MET A 51 -22.93 -0.32 -16.96
N THR A 52 -22.15 -1.38 -17.17
CA THR A 52 -22.26 -2.23 -18.37
C THR A 52 -23.64 -2.89 -18.45
N ASP A 53 -24.16 -3.38 -17.33
CA ASP A 53 -25.50 -3.97 -17.25
C ASP A 53 -26.61 -2.97 -17.65
N SER A 54 -26.44 -1.69 -17.29
CA SER A 54 -27.40 -0.65 -17.67
C SER A 54 -27.40 -0.37 -19.18
N PHE A 55 -26.25 -0.48 -19.85
CA PHE A 55 -26.17 -0.39 -21.31
C PHE A 55 -26.81 -1.60 -21.98
N VAL A 56 -26.53 -2.81 -21.49
CA VAL A 56 -27.12 -4.05 -22.01
C VAL A 56 -28.65 -4.04 -21.87
N GLN A 57 -29.17 -3.56 -20.73
CA GLN A 57 -30.60 -3.47 -20.50
C GLN A 57 -31.28 -2.38 -21.36
N SER A 58 -30.57 -1.29 -21.66
CA SER A 58 -31.04 -0.26 -22.61
C SER A 58 -31.10 -0.78 -24.06
N SER A 59 -30.31 -1.80 -24.39
CA SER A 59 -30.31 -2.46 -25.71
C SER A 59 -31.35 -3.58 -25.85
N ARG A 60 -32.07 -3.96 -24.78
CA ARG A 60 -33.09 -5.02 -24.85
C ARG A 60 -34.30 -4.54 -25.64
N PRO A 61 -34.78 -5.30 -26.64
CA PRO A 61 -35.99 -4.93 -27.37
C PRO A 61 -37.18 -4.89 -26.42
N LEU A 62 -37.93 -3.79 -26.45
CA LEU A 62 -39.22 -3.68 -25.76
C LEU A 62 -40.12 -4.84 -26.23
N ASN A 63 -40.49 -5.73 -25.31
CA ASN A 63 -41.44 -6.80 -25.60
C ASN A 63 -42.85 -6.17 -25.69
N LEU A 64 -43.19 -5.67 -26.88
CA LEU A 64 -44.37 -4.85 -27.21
C LEU A 64 -45.70 -5.63 -27.21
N THR A 65 -45.79 -6.76 -26.50
CA THR A 65 -46.92 -7.69 -26.64
C THR A 65 -48.02 -7.49 -25.59
N GLY A 66 -47.92 -6.53 -24.66
CA GLY A 66 -48.90 -6.42 -23.57
C GLY A 66 -49.00 -5.13 -22.75
N GLY A 67 -48.54 -3.98 -23.23
CA GLY A 67 -48.58 -2.72 -22.46
C GLY A 67 -49.09 -1.55 -23.30
N ASN A 68 -50.07 -0.82 -22.76
CA ASN A 68 -50.68 0.37 -23.37
C ASN A 68 -49.62 1.35 -23.89
N PHE A 69 -49.72 1.75 -25.16
CA PHE A 69 -48.85 2.71 -25.85
C PHE A 69 -48.80 4.10 -25.20
N TRP A 70 -49.73 4.36 -24.28
CA TRP A 70 -49.91 5.60 -23.52
C TRP A 70 -49.45 5.49 -22.04
N GLY A 71 -48.64 4.50 -21.70
CA GLY A 71 -47.98 4.42 -20.40
C GLY A 71 -46.65 5.18 -20.41
N PRO A 72 -46.27 5.89 -19.33
CA PRO A 72 -45.03 6.63 -19.32
C PRO A 72 -43.85 5.63 -19.36
N ALA A 73 -43.17 5.56 -20.51
CA ALA A 73 -41.80 5.05 -20.62
C ALA A 73 -40.85 5.73 -19.61
N CYS A 74 -41.30 6.87 -19.07
CA CYS A 74 -40.65 7.72 -18.08
C CYS A 74 -40.59 7.13 -16.65
N SER A 75 -41.19 5.97 -16.35
CA SER A 75 -41.12 5.37 -15.00
C SER A 75 -39.82 4.59 -14.74
N LEU A 76 -39.04 4.25 -15.77
CA LEU A 76 -37.69 3.68 -15.60
C LEU A 76 -36.62 4.73 -15.23
N TYR A 77 -36.94 6.01 -15.35
CA TYR A 77 -35.98 7.10 -15.16
C TYR A 77 -35.79 7.50 -13.68
N SER A 78 -36.69 7.08 -12.78
CA SER A 78 -36.68 7.55 -11.38
C SER A 78 -35.74 6.79 -10.45
N ASP A 79 -35.38 5.53 -10.73
CA ASP A 79 -34.56 4.73 -9.80
C ASP A 79 -33.10 4.51 -10.25
N ASN A 80 -32.75 4.82 -11.51
CA ASN A 80 -31.47 4.39 -12.12
C ASN A 80 -30.84 5.40 -13.09
N CYS A 81 -30.93 6.71 -12.83
CA CYS A 81 -30.28 7.68 -13.71
C CYS A 81 -28.74 7.47 -13.71
N PRO A 82 -28.07 7.27 -14.86
CA PRO A 82 -26.63 6.95 -14.92
C PRO A 82 -25.73 8.02 -14.29
N THR A 83 -26.27 9.22 -14.07
CA THR A 83 -25.57 10.35 -13.46
C THR A 83 -25.23 10.13 -11.98
N ILE A 84 -26.09 9.47 -11.20
CA ILE A 84 -25.82 9.24 -9.77
C ILE A 84 -24.64 8.27 -9.58
N ARG A 85 -24.58 7.21 -10.40
CA ARG A 85 -23.52 6.20 -10.36
C ARG A 85 -22.17 6.78 -10.85
N ALA A 86 -22.20 7.72 -11.79
CA ALA A 86 -21.00 8.40 -12.28
C ALA A 86 -20.35 9.28 -11.19
N TYR A 87 -21.15 9.95 -10.36
CA TYR A 87 -20.63 10.77 -9.26
C TYR A 87 -19.89 9.93 -8.21
N TYR A 88 -20.41 8.74 -7.86
CA TYR A 88 -19.73 7.80 -6.96
C TYR A 88 -18.38 7.33 -7.51
N PHE A 89 -18.28 7.09 -8.82
CA PHE A 89 -17.02 6.70 -9.46
C PHE A 89 -15.94 7.79 -9.34
N VAL A 90 -16.31 9.06 -9.60
CA VAL A 90 -15.38 10.19 -9.44
C VAL A 90 -14.97 10.35 -7.97
N GLY A 91 -15.92 10.22 -7.03
CA GLY A 91 -15.64 10.31 -5.60
C GLY A 91 -14.63 9.27 -5.10
N ILE A 92 -14.80 8.00 -5.50
CA ILE A 92 -13.87 6.91 -5.13
C ILE A 92 -12.50 7.16 -5.80
N GLY A 93 -12.47 7.63 -7.05
CA GLY A 93 -11.22 7.92 -7.76
C GLY A 93 -10.37 8.98 -7.05
N VAL A 94 -10.99 10.09 -6.65
CA VAL A 94 -10.30 11.15 -5.88
C VAL A 94 -9.84 10.62 -4.52
N ALA A 95 -10.66 9.84 -3.83
CA ALA A 95 -10.30 9.24 -2.55
C ALA A 95 -9.06 8.33 -2.69
N VAL A 96 -9.01 7.44 -3.69
CA VAL A 96 -7.86 6.55 -3.94
C VAL A 96 -6.60 7.33 -4.28
N LEU A 97 -6.72 8.41 -5.04
CA LEU A 97 -5.56 9.25 -5.40
C LEU A 97 -4.94 9.86 -4.13
N ILE A 98 -5.77 10.38 -3.23
CA ILE A 98 -5.34 10.93 -1.96
C ILE A 98 -4.77 9.83 -1.06
N LEU A 99 -5.51 8.74 -0.82
CA LEU A 99 -5.05 7.64 0.04
C LEU A 99 -3.73 7.03 -0.47
N GLY A 100 -3.61 6.79 -1.78
CA GLY A 100 -2.40 6.23 -2.41
C GLY A 100 -1.19 7.14 -2.29
N THR A 101 -1.34 8.44 -2.55
CA THR A 101 -0.25 9.41 -2.37
C THR A 101 0.21 9.49 -0.92
N PHE A 102 -0.72 9.58 0.03
CA PHE A 102 -0.38 9.55 1.46
C PHE A 102 0.30 8.24 1.88
N GLN A 103 -0.17 7.09 1.41
CA GLN A 103 0.46 5.79 1.68
C GLN A 103 1.93 5.77 1.27
N VAL A 104 2.23 6.14 0.02
CA VAL A 104 3.60 6.10 -0.51
C VAL A 104 4.50 7.09 0.26
N MET A 105 4.00 8.29 0.55
CA MET A 105 4.75 9.29 1.32
C MET A 105 5.10 8.79 2.74
N LEU A 106 4.17 8.10 3.41
CA LEU A 106 4.39 7.54 4.74
C LEU A 106 5.45 6.43 4.72
N PHE A 107 5.42 5.55 3.73
CA PHE A 107 6.44 4.50 3.57
C PHE A 107 7.82 5.09 3.27
N LEU A 108 7.92 6.07 2.38
CA LEU A 108 9.19 6.72 2.07
C LEU A 108 9.77 7.42 3.31
N LEU A 109 8.96 8.18 4.04
CA LEU A 109 9.39 8.85 5.28
C LEU A 109 9.89 7.87 6.33
N ALA A 110 9.20 6.73 6.50
CA ALA A 110 9.63 5.68 7.42
C ALA A 110 10.96 5.04 6.96
N ALA A 111 11.08 4.70 5.67
CA ALA A 111 12.28 4.11 5.09
C ALA A 111 13.49 5.05 5.22
N THR A 112 13.37 6.34 4.87
CA THR A 112 14.46 7.31 4.98
C THR A 112 14.96 7.45 6.43
N ARG A 113 14.05 7.47 7.41
CA ARG A 113 14.40 7.53 8.84
C ARG A 113 15.14 6.27 9.29
N GLN A 114 14.72 5.09 8.82
CA GLN A 114 15.39 3.82 9.11
C GLN A 114 16.79 3.77 8.50
N THR A 115 16.93 4.09 7.21
CA THR A 115 18.22 4.09 6.50
C THR A 115 19.21 5.04 7.16
N LYS A 116 18.78 6.24 7.58
CA LYS A 116 19.65 7.19 8.29
C LYS A 116 20.21 6.60 9.58
N ARG A 117 19.37 5.97 10.41
CA ARG A 117 19.82 5.34 11.66
C ARG A 117 20.76 4.16 11.44
N ILE A 118 20.47 3.33 10.45
CA ILE A 118 21.32 2.17 10.13
C ILE A 118 22.71 2.67 9.73
N ARG A 119 22.78 3.69 8.86
CA ARG A 119 24.05 4.30 8.44
C ARG A 119 24.82 4.90 9.61
N GLU A 120 24.16 5.63 10.51
CA GLU A 120 24.80 6.20 11.71
C GLU A 120 25.38 5.12 12.64
N ARG A 121 24.62 4.05 12.92
CA ARG A 121 25.09 2.95 13.77
C ARG A 121 26.19 2.13 13.13
N TYR A 122 26.06 1.85 11.83
CA TYR A 122 27.07 1.11 11.07
C TYR A 122 28.39 1.87 11.05
N PHE A 123 28.36 3.18 10.74
CA PHE A 123 29.55 4.02 10.75
C PHE A 123 30.21 4.08 12.13
N HIS A 124 29.42 4.25 13.20
CA HIS A 124 29.93 4.26 14.57
C HIS A 124 30.62 2.95 14.97
N SER A 125 30.10 1.80 14.52
CA SER A 125 30.74 0.49 14.77
C SER A 125 32.03 0.30 13.97
N VAL A 126 32.09 0.77 12.72
CA VAL A 126 33.27 0.64 11.86
C VAL A 126 34.46 1.43 12.40
N ILE A 127 34.25 2.66 12.89
CA ILE A 127 35.36 3.49 13.41
C ILE A 127 36.01 2.94 14.69
N HIS A 128 35.33 2.05 15.43
CA HIS A 128 35.84 1.41 16.65
C HIS A 128 36.49 0.04 16.39
N GLN A 129 36.64 -0.36 15.14
CA GLN A 129 37.23 -1.64 14.78
C GLN A 129 38.77 -1.59 14.85
N GLN A 130 39.39 -2.70 15.22
CA GLN A 130 40.84 -2.79 15.45
C GLN A 130 41.62 -2.63 14.13
N MET A 131 42.82 -2.03 14.17
CA MET A 131 43.65 -1.78 12.99
C MET A 131 43.92 -3.04 12.12
N GLY A 132 44.05 -4.22 12.75
CA GLY A 132 44.23 -5.48 12.02
C GLY A 132 43.04 -5.95 11.18
N TRP A 133 41.81 -5.46 11.46
CA TRP A 133 40.64 -5.77 10.64
C TRP A 133 40.63 -4.98 9.32
N PHE A 134 41.16 -3.76 9.34
CA PHE A 134 41.27 -2.88 8.18
C PHE A 134 42.32 -3.35 7.16
N ASP A 135 43.37 -4.02 7.62
CA ASP A 135 44.43 -4.54 6.75
C ASP A 135 43.96 -5.77 5.92
N ILE A 136 42.95 -6.48 6.43
CA ILE A 136 42.38 -7.68 5.79
C ILE A 136 41.21 -7.31 4.86
N HIS A 137 40.52 -6.18 5.10
CA HIS A 137 39.36 -5.75 4.32
C HIS A 137 39.68 -4.53 3.46
N GLN A 138 39.71 -4.70 2.13
CA GLN A 138 39.84 -3.57 1.20
C GLN A 138 38.71 -2.55 1.40
N ILE A 139 39.06 -1.32 1.74
CA ILE A 139 38.13 -0.23 2.05
C ILE A 139 37.20 0.09 0.86
N GLY A 140 37.63 -0.18 -0.38
CA GLY A 140 36.80 -0.03 -1.58
C GLY A 140 35.58 -0.97 -1.62
N VAL A 141 35.70 -2.18 -1.08
CA VAL A 141 34.56 -3.10 -0.89
C VAL A 141 33.66 -2.62 0.24
N LEU A 142 34.22 -1.97 1.26
CA LEU A 142 33.44 -1.47 2.40
C LEU A 142 32.58 -0.25 2.02
N ILE A 143 33.10 0.67 1.21
CA ILE A 143 32.37 1.87 0.74
C ILE A 143 31.24 1.50 -0.22
N THR A 144 31.44 0.49 -1.08
CA THR A 144 30.39 -0.03 -1.95
C THR A 144 29.25 -0.65 -1.14
N ARG A 145 29.57 -1.47 -0.12
CA ARG A 145 28.58 -2.04 0.82
C ARG A 145 27.84 -1.02 1.68
N LEU A 146 28.34 0.22 1.80
CA LEU A 146 27.73 1.29 2.59
C LEU A 146 26.73 2.12 1.76
N THR A 147 26.91 2.12 0.44
CA THR A 147 26.12 2.91 -0.51
C THR A 147 24.99 2.09 -1.12
N GLU A 148 25.26 0.82 -1.42
CA GLU A 148 24.27 -0.18 -1.86
C GLU A 148 23.38 -0.67 -0.70
#